data_AF-A0A4Y8BTU0-F1
#
_entry.id   AF-A0A4Y8BTU0-F1
#
_cell.length_a   1.000
_cell.length_b   1.000
_cell.length_c   1.000
_cell.angle_alpha   90.00
_cell.angle_beta   90.00
_cell.angle_gamma   90.00
#
_symmetry.space_group_name_H-M   'P 1'
#
loop_
_entity.id
_entity.type
_entity.pdbx_description
1 polymer ?
#
loop_
_entity_poly.entity_id
_entity_poly.type
_entity_poly.pdbx_seq_one_letter_code
_entity_poly.pdbx_strand_id
1 'polypeptide(L)' 'LIAPVASGDKLLDKKKYASRVCFKDSFQGDKFATYVSKDLGLKNAVIIIDQSNVYSLGLARAFENS' A
#
# COMPACT_ATOMS: atom_id res chain seq x y z
N LEU A 1 -14.18 8.47 -14.79
CA LEU A 1 -12.97 7.65 -15.04
C LEU A 1 -12.92 6.56 -13.98
N ILE A 2 -12.83 5.30 -14.38
CA ILE A 2 -12.62 4.18 -13.45
C ILE A 2 -11.20 3.68 -13.67
N ALA A 3 -10.36 3.78 -12.63
CA ALA A 3 -8.96 3.38 -12.69
C ALA A 3 -8.81 1.96 -12.11
N PRO A 4 -8.46 0.96 -12.94
CA PRO A 4 -8.24 -0.42 -12.47
C PRO A 4 -6.96 -0.57 -11.67
N VAL A 5 -5.94 0.23 -12.00
CA VAL A 5 -4.61 0.18 -11.38
C VAL A 5 -4.20 1.61 -11.01
N ALA A 6 -4.62 2.03 -9.81
CA ALA A 6 -4.27 3.32 -9.22
C ALA A 6 -4.13 3.16 -7.69
N SER A 7 -3.21 2.30 -7.28
CA SER A 7 -3.02 1.96 -5.87
C SER A 7 -2.30 3.07 -5.10
N GLY A 8 -1.39 3.80 -5.75
CA GLY A 8 -0.76 5.00 -5.20
C GLY A 8 -1.77 5.98 -4.61
N ASP A 9 -1.56 6.40 -3.37
CA ASP A 9 -2.54 7.15 -2.58
C ASP A 9 -3.03 8.42 -3.27
N LYS A 10 -2.10 9.21 -3.83
CA LYS A 10 -2.37 10.54 -4.38
C LYS A 10 -2.77 10.56 -5.86
N LEU A 11 -2.88 9.39 -6.51
CA LEU A 11 -3.09 9.30 -7.96
C LEU A 11 -4.39 9.95 -8.44
N LEU A 12 -5.43 9.98 -7.60
CA LEU A 12 -6.74 10.52 -7.95
C LEU A 12 -7.07 11.87 -7.29
N ASP A 13 -6.21 12.41 -6.43
CA ASP A 13 -6.53 13.58 -5.57
C ASP A 13 -6.92 14.84 -6.35
N LYS A 14 -6.50 14.97 -7.61
CA LYS A 14 -6.80 16.10 -8.49
C LYS A 14 -7.84 15.77 -9.57
N LYS A 15 -8.55 14.64 -9.45
CA LYS A 15 -9.53 14.17 -10.43
C LYS A 15 -10.94 14.25 -9.84
N LYS A 16 -11.73 15.23 -10.29
CA LYS A 16 -13.09 15.54 -9.78
C LYS A 16 -14.11 14.41 -10.01
N TYR A 17 -13.95 13.61 -11.08
CA TYR A 17 -14.86 12.51 -11.45
C TYR A 17 -14.08 11.22 -11.73
N ALA A 18 -13.32 10.76 -10.74
CA ALA A 18 -12.59 9.51 -10.81
C ALA A 18 -12.86 8.60 -9.60
N SER A 19 -12.90 7.30 -9.88
CA SER A 19 -13.00 6.24 -8.87
C SER A 19 -11.91 5.21 -9.15
N ARG A 20 -11.36 4.61 -8.08
CA ARG A 20 -10.46 3.45 -8.18
C ARG A 20 -11.22 2.19 -7.78
N VAL A 21 -10.91 1.06 -8.43
CA VAL A 21 -11.43 -0.27 -8.05
C VAL A 21 -10.39 -1.12 -7.31
N CYS A 22 -9.20 -0.56 -7.08
CA CYS A 22 -8.13 -1.15 -6.29
C CYS A 22 -7.96 -0.42 -4.96
N PHE A 23 -7.36 -1.10 -3.98
CA PHE A 23 -7.03 -0.51 -2.69
C PHE A 23 -5.82 0.42 -2.78
N LYS A 24 -5.68 1.29 -1.77
CA LYS A 24 -4.50 2.15 -1.64
C LYS A 24 -3.30 1.38 -1.12
N ASP A 25 -2.10 1.85 -1.42
CA ASP A 25 -0.86 1.27 -0.90
C ASP A 25 -0.82 1.37 0.63
N SER A 26 -1.24 2.53 1.18
CA SER A 26 -1.38 2.75 2.62
C SER A 26 -2.24 1.71 3.32
N PHE A 27 -3.43 1.43 2.77
CA PHE A 27 -4.35 0.45 3.33
C PHE A 27 -3.80 -0.97 3.26
N GLN A 28 -3.20 -1.34 2.13
CA GLN A 28 -2.65 -2.68 1.93
C GLN A 28 -1.44 -2.94 2.83
N GLY A 29 -0.48 -2.00 2.90
CA GLY A 29 0.69 -2.10 3.75
C GLY A 29 0.34 -2.18 5.24
N ASP A 30 -0.63 -1.38 5.70
CA ASP A 30 -1.11 -1.43 7.08
C ASP A 30 -1.72 -2.77 7.45
N LYS A 31 -2.52 -3.35 6.55
CA LYS A 31 -3.14 -4.66 6.76
C LYS A 31 -2.09 -5.76 6.82
N PHE A 32 -1.03 -5.67 6.01
CA PHE A 32 0.11 -6.59 6.10
C PHE A 32 0.85 -6.46 7.43
N ALA A 33 1.15 -5.25 7.89
CA ALA A 33 1.81 -5.03 9.19
C ALA A 33 0.96 -5.54 10.36
N THR A 34 -0.36 -5.28 10.31
CA THR A 34 -1.32 -5.82 11.28
C THR A 34 -1.31 -7.34 11.29
N TYR A 35 -1.31 -7.98 10.11
CA TYR A 35 -1.30 -9.43 9.99
C TYR A 35 -0.02 -10.04 10.58
N VAL A 36 1.14 -9.47 10.25
CA VAL A 36 2.44 -9.94 10.76
C VAL A 36 2.53 -9.79 12.28
N SER A 37 2.06 -8.66 12.82
CA SER A 37 2.17 -8.38 14.26
C SER A 37 1.11 -9.09 15.10
N LYS A 38 -0.16 -9.16 14.64
CA LYS A 38 -1.28 -9.68 15.43
C LYS A 38 -1.57 -11.14 15.16
N ASP A 39 -1.65 -11.53 13.89
CA ASP A 39 -2.03 -12.90 13.52
C ASP A 39 -0.82 -13.84 13.59
N LEU A 40 0.36 -13.37 13.16
CA LEU A 40 1.60 -14.17 13.21
C LEU A 40 2.43 -13.94 14.48
N GLY A 41 2.19 -12.86 15.23
CA GLY A 41 2.91 -12.55 16.47
C GLY A 41 4.40 -12.22 16.28
N LEU A 42 4.81 -11.86 15.07
CA LEU A 42 6.21 -11.61 14.72
C LEU A 42 6.59 -10.15 14.98
N LYS A 43 7.76 -9.94 15.60
CA LYS A 43 8.29 -8.60 15.90
C LYS A 43 9.35 -8.13 14.91
N ASN A 44 9.97 -9.07 14.20
CA ASN A 44 11.04 -8.80 13.24
C ASN A 44 10.61 -9.34 11.88
N ALA A 45 10.74 -8.51 10.85
CA ALA A 45 10.48 -8.87 9.47
C ALA A 45 11.53 -8.22 8.56
N VAL A 46 11.77 -8.83 7.40
CA VAL A 46 12.59 -8.26 6.34
C VAL A 46 11.67 -7.97 5.15
N ILE A 47 11.72 -6.74 4.65
CA ILE A 47 10.94 -6.31 3.49
C ILE A 47 11.86 -6.31 2.27
N ILE A 48 11.49 -7.08 1.24
CA ILE A 48 12.19 -7.09 -0.04
C ILE A 48 11.33 -6.32 -1.04
N ILE A 49 11.91 -5.30 -1.67
CA ILE A 49 11.22 -4.42 -2.59
C ILE A 49 11.96 -4.25 -3.91
N ASP A 50 11.20 -4.00 -4.97
CA ASP A 50 11.71 -3.41 -6.19
C ASP A 50 11.75 -1.89 -6.07
N GLN A 51 12.95 -1.30 -6.07
CA GLN A 51 13.14 0.14 -5.95
C GLN A 51 12.70 0.93 -7.20
N SER A 52 12.57 0.26 -8.35
CA SER A 52 12.10 0.91 -9.58
C SER A 52 10.57 1.07 -9.60
N ASN A 53 9.87 0.35 -8.72
CA ASN A 53 8.43 0.34 -8.68
C ASN A 53 7.87 1.17 -7.52
N VAL A 54 7.23 2.30 -7.87
CA VAL A 54 6.56 3.19 -6.91
C VAL A 54 5.48 2.51 -6.08
N TYR A 55 4.83 1.46 -6.59
CA TYR A 55 3.89 0.66 -5.82
C TYR A 55 4.59 -0.10 -4.68
N SER A 56 5.67 -0.80 -5.00
CA SER A 56 6.47 -1.55 -4.02
C SER A 56 7.05 -0.64 -2.94
N LEU A 57 7.53 0.55 -3.33
CA LEU A 57 7.99 1.58 -2.40
C LEU A 57 6.85 2.09 -1.49
N GLY A 58 5.65 2.28 -2.03
CA GLY A 58 4.47 2.73 -1.28
C GLY A 58 4.04 1.73 -0.22
N LEU A 59 3.96 0.44 -0.58
CA LEU A 59 3.62 -0.64 0.35
C LEU A 59 4.61 -0.77 1.49
N ALA A 60 5.92 -0.75 1.19
CA ALA A 60 6.95 -0.88 2.23
C ALA A 60 6.90 0.26 3.23
N ARG A 61 6.79 1.51 2.75
CA ARG A 61 6.63 2.68 3.63
C ARG A 61 5.36 2.58 4.47
N ALA A 62 4.26 2.11 3.91
CA ALA A 62 3.02 1.93 4.67
C ALA A 62 3.18 0.86 5.76
N PHE A 63 3.81 -0.27 5.43
CA PHE A 63 4.11 -1.34 6.39
C PHE A 63 5.02 -0.86 7.53
N GLU A 64 6.08 -0.09 7.21
CA GLU A 64 7.03 0.42 8.20
C GLU A 64 6.45 1.47 9.16
N ASN A 65 5.37 2.16 8.76
CA ASN A 65 4.74 3.21 9.55
C ASN A 65 3.51 2.73 10.36
N SER A 66 3.14 1.45 10.25
CA SER A 66 2.02 0.82 10.96
C SER A 66 2.48 0.16 12.26
#